data_AF-A0A537I309-F1
#
_entry.id   AF-A0A537I309-F1
#
_cell.length_a   1.000
_cell.length_b   1.000
_cell.length_c   1.000
_cell.angle_alpha   90.00
_cell.angle_beta   90.00
_cell.angle_gamma   90.00
#
_symmetry.space_group_name_H-M   'P 1'
#
loop_
_entity.id
_entity.type
_entity.pdbx_description
1 polymer ?
#
loop_
_entity_poly.entity_id
_entity_poly.type
_entity_poly.pdbx_seq_one_letter_code
_entity_poly.pdbx_strand_id
1 'polypeptide(L)'
;MEKKEKFIAAIKEKEKFIYKIASLYTNNSDDKKDLVQEIFYQLWKSFDTFNQKSSLSTWVYRVALNVAIYQLKISKKRIATVPIDEEVSEHPNNDNTENEEKWLLFKQQIDKLNLLDKGIVMLYLDNKNYDEIGEIIGLSTSNVGTKLSRIKEKLKQQILKKF
;
A
#
# COMPACT_ATOMS: atom_id res chain seq x y z
N MET A 1 -8.49 18.33 -25.48
CA MET A 1 -8.49 17.92 -24.07
C MET A 1 -7.10 18.14 -23.52
N GLU A 2 -6.99 19.12 -22.62
CA GLU A 2 -5.74 19.54 -21.99
C GLU A 2 -5.15 18.36 -21.19
N LYS A 3 -3.82 18.23 -21.09
CA LYS A 3 -3.15 17.12 -20.35
C LYS A 3 -3.77 16.91 -18.95
N LYS A 4 -4.10 18.02 -18.30
CA LYS A 4 -4.77 18.09 -16.99
C LYS A 4 -6.08 17.30 -16.95
N GLU A 5 -6.96 17.50 -17.92
CA GLU A 5 -8.28 16.87 -17.96
C GLU A 5 -8.16 15.35 -18.15
N LYS A 6 -7.27 14.91 -19.04
CA LYS A 6 -6.99 13.48 -19.27
C LYS A 6 -6.46 12.80 -18.01
N PHE A 7 -5.54 13.46 -17.31
CA PHE A 7 -4.99 12.94 -16.06
C PHE A 7 -6.06 12.83 -14.97
N ILE A 8 -6.85 13.89 -14.75
CA ILE A 8 -7.89 13.89 -13.72
C ILE A 8 -8.90 12.77 -14.00
N ALA A 9 -9.34 12.62 -15.25
CA ALA A 9 -10.25 11.54 -15.65
C ALA A 9 -9.64 10.15 -15.39
N ALA A 10 -8.36 9.96 -15.72
CA ALA A 10 -7.65 8.69 -15.51
C ALA A 10 -7.48 8.33 -14.02
N ILE A 11 -7.21 9.32 -13.17
CA ILE A 11 -6.82 9.10 -11.77
C ILE A 11 -8.00 9.07 -10.81
N LYS A 12 -9.12 9.75 -11.11
CA LYS A 12 -10.28 9.86 -10.21
C LYS A 12 -10.78 8.51 -9.68
N GLU A 13 -10.82 7.49 -10.52
CA GLU A 13 -11.23 6.15 -10.10
C GLU A 13 -10.19 5.40 -9.26
N LYS A 14 -8.93 5.85 -9.28
CA LYS A 14 -7.79 5.20 -8.61
C LYS A 14 -7.36 5.90 -7.33
N GLU A 15 -7.95 7.06 -7.04
CA GLU A 15 -7.69 7.85 -5.84
C GLU A 15 -7.83 7.03 -4.54
N LYS A 16 -8.91 6.25 -4.41
CA LYS A 16 -9.12 5.36 -3.25
C LYS A 16 -7.95 4.40 -3.04
N PHE A 17 -7.34 3.88 -4.11
CA PHE A 17 -6.20 2.98 -4.01
C PHE A 17 -4.94 3.71 -3.58
N ILE A 18 -4.72 4.93 -4.06
CA ILE A 18 -3.59 5.78 -3.63
C ILE A 18 -3.67 6.02 -2.12
N TYR A 19 -4.84 6.40 -1.60
CA TYR A 19 -5.03 6.58 -0.15
C TYR A 19 -4.85 5.29 0.66
N LYS A 20 -5.31 4.14 0.14
CA LYS A 20 -5.09 2.84 0.77
C LYS A 20 -3.59 2.50 0.85
N ILE A 21 -2.85 2.69 -0.24
CA ILE A 21 -1.40 2.48 -0.29
C ILE A 21 -0.71 3.40 0.72
N ALA A 22 -1.03 4.69 0.73
CA ALA A 22 -0.42 5.61 1.68
C ALA A 22 -0.68 5.16 3.13
N SER A 23 -1.93 4.81 3.46
CA SER A 23 -2.30 4.27 4.77
C SER A 23 -1.61 2.97 5.17
N LEU A 24 -1.17 2.15 4.21
CA LEU A 24 -0.44 0.90 4.49
C LEU A 24 1.01 1.16 4.90
N TYR A 25 1.55 2.33 4.52
CA TYR A 25 2.96 2.65 4.56
C TYR A 25 3.30 3.82 5.49
N THR A 26 2.31 4.47 6.10
CA THR A 26 2.49 5.60 7.04
C THR A 26 1.71 5.35 8.33
N ASN A 27 2.17 5.94 9.44
CA ASN A 27 1.58 5.73 10.77
C ASN A 27 0.73 6.92 11.26
N ASN A 28 1.05 8.15 10.85
CA ASN A 28 0.29 9.35 11.23
C ASN A 28 -0.42 9.96 10.00
N SER A 29 -1.30 10.93 10.26
CA SER A 29 -2.15 11.56 9.24
C SER A 29 -1.37 12.50 8.31
N ASP A 30 -0.30 13.14 8.80
CA ASP A 30 0.47 14.11 8.03
C ASP A 30 1.43 13.42 7.06
N ASP A 31 2.17 12.40 7.50
CA ASP A 31 2.96 11.52 6.63
C ASP A 31 2.10 10.90 5.52
N LYS A 32 0.85 10.55 5.84
CA LYS A 32 -0.11 10.02 4.87
C LYS A 32 -0.44 11.08 3.81
N LYS A 33 -0.76 12.31 4.21
CA LYS A 33 -1.07 13.40 3.27
C LYS A 33 0.14 13.72 2.39
N ASP A 34 1.33 13.76 2.97
CA ASP A 34 2.58 14.01 2.24
C ASP A 34 2.86 12.92 1.24
N LEU A 35 2.71 11.64 1.64
CA LEU A 35 2.91 10.53 0.73
C LEU A 35 1.87 10.52 -0.40
N VAL A 36 0.60 10.82 -0.11
CA VAL A 36 -0.44 10.95 -1.15
C VAL A 36 -0.08 12.02 -2.16
N GLN A 37 0.35 13.20 -1.68
CA GLN A 37 0.77 14.30 -2.55
C GLN A 37 1.96 13.91 -3.42
N GLU A 38 2.98 13.27 -2.84
CA GLU A 38 4.15 12.79 -3.58
C GLU A 38 3.76 11.74 -4.63
N ILE A 39 2.85 10.82 -4.32
CA ILE A 39 2.33 9.85 -5.29
C ILE A 39 1.64 10.56 -6.45
N PHE A 40 0.76 11.52 -6.19
CA PHE A 40 0.10 12.29 -7.25
C PHE A 40 1.08 13.09 -8.10
N TYR A 41 2.08 13.70 -7.48
CA TYR A 41 3.14 14.43 -8.18
C TYR A 41 3.90 13.50 -9.14
N GLN A 42 4.32 12.31 -8.67
CA GLN A 42 5.05 11.36 -9.50
C GLN A 42 4.17 10.76 -10.61
N LEU A 43 2.89 10.52 -10.34
CA LEU A 43 1.93 10.12 -11.37
C LEU A 43 1.79 11.19 -12.45
N TRP A 44 1.63 12.46 -12.08
CA TRP A 44 1.54 13.57 -13.02
C TRP A 44 2.80 13.71 -13.87
N LYS A 45 3.97 13.63 -13.23
CA LYS A 45 5.27 13.72 -13.88
C LYS A 45 5.51 12.59 -14.88
N SER A 46 5.05 11.38 -14.56
CA SER A 46 5.20 10.20 -15.42
C SER A 46 4.02 9.94 -16.36
N PHE A 47 2.98 10.78 -16.34
CA PHE A 47 1.77 10.55 -17.14
C PHE A 47 2.05 10.52 -18.65
N ASP A 48 2.95 11.39 -19.14
CA ASP A 48 3.29 11.44 -20.57
C ASP A 48 4.09 10.23 -21.03
N THR A 49 4.71 9.48 -20.11
CA THR A 49 5.48 8.27 -20.42
C THR A 49 4.63 7.00 -20.30
N PHE A 50 3.38 7.12 -19.85
CA PHE A 50 2.44 6.00 -19.84
C PHE A 50 2.08 5.60 -21.28
N ASN A 51 2.63 4.48 -21.71
CA ASN A 51 2.56 3.98 -23.09
C ASN A 51 1.58 2.81 -23.28
N GLN A 52 0.63 2.62 -22.36
CA GLN A 52 -0.41 1.59 -22.43
C GLN A 52 0.10 0.14 -22.55
N LYS A 53 1.37 -0.13 -22.22
CA LYS A 53 1.92 -1.49 -22.14
C LYS A 53 1.33 -2.31 -20.99
N SER A 54 0.64 -1.65 -20.07
CA SER A 54 -0.10 -2.23 -18.95
C SER A 54 -1.44 -1.53 -18.83
N SER A 55 -2.36 -2.10 -18.04
CA SER A 55 -3.56 -1.36 -17.65
C SER A 55 -3.17 -0.07 -16.92
N LEU A 56 -4.01 0.97 -17.02
CA LEU A 56 -3.84 2.20 -16.25
C LEU A 56 -3.80 1.91 -14.74
N SER A 57 -4.63 0.97 -14.28
CA SER A 57 -4.65 0.56 -12.88
C SER A 57 -3.30 0.00 -12.44
N THR A 58 -2.74 -0.94 -13.22
CA THR A 58 -1.42 -1.56 -12.96
C THR A 58 -0.35 -0.48 -12.87
N TRP A 59 -0.35 0.47 -13.82
CA TRP A 59 0.62 1.56 -13.85
C TRP A 59 0.51 2.45 -12.60
N VAL A 60 -0.71 2.85 -12.20
CA VAL A 60 -0.93 3.66 -10.99
C VAL A 60 -0.43 2.92 -9.74
N TYR A 61 -0.79 1.64 -9.58
CA TYR A 61 -0.32 0.84 -8.45
C TYR A 61 1.21 0.75 -8.40
N ARG A 62 1.85 0.53 -9.54
CA ARG A 62 3.31 0.43 -9.64
C ARG A 62 3.99 1.73 -9.21
N VAL A 63 3.53 2.86 -9.72
CA VAL A 63 4.08 4.18 -9.34
C VAL A 63 3.86 4.43 -7.86
N ALA A 64 2.64 4.25 -7.36
CA ALA A 64 2.29 4.49 -5.96
C ALA A 64 3.10 3.61 -4.98
N LEU A 65 3.24 2.32 -5.27
CA LEU A 65 4.02 1.40 -4.44
C LEU A 65 5.51 1.77 -4.44
N ASN A 66 6.08 2.09 -5.61
CA ASN A 66 7.49 2.47 -5.70
C ASN A 66 7.78 3.74 -4.90
N VAL A 67 6.91 4.74 -5.00
CA VAL A 67 7.02 6.00 -4.25
C VAL A 67 6.93 5.75 -2.75
N ALA A 68 5.93 4.99 -2.29
CA ALA A 68 5.76 4.66 -0.88
C ALA A 68 6.97 3.92 -0.30
N ILE A 69 7.44 2.88 -0.98
CA ILE A 69 8.61 2.08 -0.55
C ILE A 69 9.87 2.95 -0.53
N TYR A 70 10.06 3.80 -1.53
CA TYR A 70 11.21 4.71 -1.60
C TYR A 70 11.21 5.70 -0.43
N GLN A 71 10.07 6.35 -0.16
CA GLN A 71 9.94 7.33 0.91
C GLN A 71 10.24 6.70 2.28
N LEU A 72 9.67 5.53 2.56
CA LEU A 72 9.95 4.75 3.78
C LEU A 72 11.43 4.39 3.94
N LYS A 73 12.11 4.02 2.86
CA LYS A 73 13.54 3.70 2.90
C LYS A 73 14.38 4.94 3.22
N ILE A 74 13.98 6.12 2.75
CA ILE A 74 14.66 7.38 3.07
C ILE A 74 14.37 7.81 4.50
N SER A 75 13.12 7.77 4.95
CA SER A 75 12.74 8.17 6.30
C SER A 75 13.45 7.33 7.36
N LYS A 76 13.63 6.01 7.12
CA LYS A 76 14.44 5.14 8.00
C LYS A 76 15.94 5.48 8.07
N LYS A 77 16.46 6.20 7.07
CA LYS A 77 17.86 6.67 7.06
C LYS A 77 18.01 8.03 7.73
N ARG A 78 16.92 8.79 7.90
CA ARG A 78 16.92 10.03 8.68
C ARG A 78 16.88 9.67 10.16
N ILE A 79 17.62 10.41 10.98
CA ILE A 79 17.61 10.25 12.45
C ILE A 79 16.16 10.38 12.89
N ALA A 80 15.66 9.39 13.63
CA ALA A 80 14.31 9.42 14.18
C ALA A 80 14.19 10.63 15.11
N THR A 81 13.48 11.66 14.67
CA THR A 81 13.08 12.76 15.53
C THR A 81 11.94 12.26 16.40
N VAL A 82 12.15 12.26 17.71
CA VAL A 82 11.10 11.93 18.68
C VAL A 82 10.18 13.15 18.77
N PRO A 83 8.87 13.02 18.47
CA PRO A 83 7.91 14.08 18.73
C PRO A 83 7.91 14.39 20.23
N ILE A 84 7.93 15.68 20.61
CA ILE A 84 7.99 16.08 22.03
C ILE A 84 6.68 15.85 22.77
N ASP A 85 5.57 15.62 22.09
CA ASP A 85 4.34 15.08 22.66
C ASP A 85 3.54 14.47 21.51
N GLU A 86 3.15 13.21 21.60
CA GLU A 86 2.05 12.59 20.83
C GLU A 86 1.85 11.14 21.28
N GLU A 87 1.18 10.95 22.42
CA GLU A 87 0.33 9.76 22.58
C GLU A 87 -0.95 9.99 21.77
N VAL A 88 -0.98 9.50 20.52
CA VAL A 88 -2.22 9.38 19.78
C VAL A 88 -2.25 8.03 19.06
N SER A 89 -2.52 6.98 19.83
CA SER A 89 -3.25 5.85 19.27
C SER A 89 -4.74 6.20 19.35
N GLU A 90 -5.25 6.89 18.34
CA GLU A 90 -6.69 6.95 18.13
C GLU A 90 -7.16 5.56 17.69
N HIS A 91 -7.59 4.78 18.67
CA HIS A 91 -8.52 3.67 18.45
C HIS A 91 -9.92 4.27 18.53
N PRO A 92 -10.69 4.28 17.42
CA PRO A 92 -12.09 4.65 17.55
C PRO A 92 -12.78 3.57 18.39
N ASN A 93 -13.26 3.98 19.57
CA ASN A 93 -14.25 3.24 20.34
C ASN A 93 -15.61 3.37 19.62
N ASN A 94 -16.17 2.26 19.15
CA ASN A 94 -17.59 1.92 19.37
C ASN A 94 -17.94 0.54 18.78
N ASP A 95 -18.57 -0.29 19.63
CA ASP A 95 -19.30 -1.53 19.33
C ASP A 95 -18.59 -2.58 18.47
N ASN A 96 -17.48 -3.12 18.98
CA ASN A 96 -16.72 -4.16 18.30
C ASN A 96 -17.52 -5.46 18.18
N THR A 97 -17.87 -5.82 16.96
CA THR A 97 -18.24 -7.19 16.61
C THR A 97 -17.00 -8.08 16.61
N GLU A 98 -17.16 -9.40 16.85
CA GLU A 98 -16.05 -10.38 16.83
C GLU A 98 -15.21 -10.32 15.52
N ASN A 99 -15.82 -9.83 14.43
CA ASN A 99 -15.16 -9.65 13.13
C ASN A 99 -14.18 -8.46 13.10
N GLU A 100 -14.44 -7.37 13.83
CA GLU A 100 -13.58 -6.19 13.86
C GLU A 100 -12.31 -6.45 14.67
N GLU A 101 -12.40 -7.19 15.78
CA GLU A 101 -11.23 -7.61 16.56
C GLU A 101 -10.32 -8.53 15.74
N LYS A 102 -10.91 -9.49 15.01
CA LYS A 102 -10.17 -10.36 14.08
C LYS A 102 -9.49 -9.56 12.97
N TRP A 103 -10.18 -8.55 12.42
CA TRP A 103 -9.62 -7.68 11.40
C TRP A 103 -8.47 -6.81 11.93
N LEU A 104 -8.62 -6.25 13.13
CA LEU A 104 -7.56 -5.49 13.78
C LEU A 104 -6.32 -6.36 14.03
N LEU A 105 -6.51 -7.56 14.55
CA LEU A 105 -5.43 -8.51 14.77
C LEU A 105 -4.72 -8.89 13.46
N PHE A 106 -5.48 -9.09 12.40
CA PHE A 106 -4.97 -9.38 11.07
C PHE A 106 -4.11 -8.21 10.54
N LYS A 107 -4.61 -6.97 10.65
CA LYS A 107 -3.88 -5.76 10.26
C LYS A 107 -2.55 -5.63 11.00
N GLN A 108 -2.55 -5.86 12.32
CA GLN A 108 -1.31 -5.85 13.12
C GLN A 108 -0.27 -6.88 12.65
N GLN A 109 -0.69 -8.05 12.13
CA GLN A 109 0.26 -9.02 11.60
C GLN A 109 0.78 -8.62 10.21
N ILE A 110 -0.09 -8.07 9.35
CA ILE A 110 0.35 -7.48 8.08
C ILE A 110 1.40 -6.40 8.33
N ASP A 111 1.26 -5.62 9.40
CA ASP A 111 2.19 -4.54 9.68
C ASP A 111 3.62 -4.97 9.99
N LYS A 112 3.80 -6.23 10.40
CA LYS A 112 5.10 -6.87 10.65
C LYS A 112 5.73 -7.49 9.40
N LEU A 113 5.01 -7.52 8.28
CA LEU A 113 5.57 -7.97 7.01
C LEU A 113 6.58 -6.95 6.49
N ASN A 114 7.54 -7.43 5.68
CA ASN A 114 8.41 -6.50 4.95
C ASN A 114 7.58 -5.71 3.93
N LEU A 115 8.11 -4.58 3.47
CA LEU A 115 7.39 -3.63 2.61
C LEU A 115 6.84 -4.26 1.32
N LEU A 116 7.57 -5.22 0.75
CA LEU A 116 7.18 -5.89 -0.48
C LEU A 116 6.03 -6.88 -0.22
N ASP A 117 6.15 -7.69 0.83
CA ASP A 117 5.13 -8.68 1.20
C ASP A 117 3.82 -7.99 1.62
N LYS A 118 3.88 -6.82 2.29
CA LYS A 118 2.70 -5.96 2.52
C LYS A 118 2.01 -5.58 1.20
N GLY A 119 2.78 -5.15 0.21
CA GLY A 119 2.27 -4.78 -1.11
C GLY A 119 1.60 -5.94 -1.83
N ILE A 120 2.20 -7.15 -1.77
CA ILE A 120 1.61 -8.37 -2.34
C ILE A 120 0.25 -8.67 -1.71
N VAL A 121 0.17 -8.66 -0.37
CA VAL A 121 -1.09 -8.93 0.35
C VAL A 121 -2.14 -7.88 -0.01
N MET A 122 -1.77 -6.61 -0.03
CA MET A 122 -2.68 -5.51 -0.37
C MET A 122 -3.30 -5.69 -1.75
N LEU A 123 -2.48 -5.98 -2.78
CA LEU A 123 -2.97 -6.19 -4.14
C LEU A 123 -3.87 -7.43 -4.24
N TYR A 124 -3.52 -8.50 -3.52
CA TYR A 124 -4.35 -9.71 -3.45
C TYR A 124 -5.72 -9.43 -2.81
N LEU A 125 -5.77 -8.62 -1.75
CA LEU A 125 -7.02 -8.19 -1.11
C LEU A 125 -7.84 -7.23 -1.99
N ASP A 126 -7.18 -6.46 -2.85
CA ASP A 126 -7.82 -5.65 -3.89
C ASP A 126 -8.21 -6.49 -5.15
N ASN A 127 -8.27 -7.83 -5.03
CA ASN A 127 -8.68 -8.79 -6.06
C ASN A 127 -7.79 -8.81 -7.31
N LYS A 128 -6.51 -8.48 -7.17
CA LYS A 128 -5.54 -8.64 -8.28
C LYS A 128 -5.14 -10.08 -8.45
N ASN A 129 -5.15 -10.54 -9.71
CA ASN A 129 -4.65 -11.87 -10.04
C ASN A 129 -3.11 -11.91 -9.98
N TYR A 130 -2.52 -13.11 -10.05
CA TYR A 130 -1.08 -13.25 -9.82
C TYR A 130 -0.23 -12.61 -10.92
N ASP A 131 -0.75 -12.56 -12.15
CA ASP A 131 -0.08 -11.90 -13.28
C ASP A 131 -0.07 -10.38 -13.08
N GLU A 132 -1.21 -9.78 -12.71
CA GLU A 132 -1.31 -8.35 -12.38
C GLU A 132 -0.40 -7.97 -11.21
N ILE A 133 -0.39 -8.78 -10.14
CA ILE A 133 0.50 -8.54 -8.99
C ILE A 133 1.97 -8.59 -9.44
N GLY A 134 2.32 -9.56 -10.28
CA GLY A 134 3.66 -9.71 -10.84
C GLY A 134 4.08 -8.50 -11.67
N GLU A 135 3.18 -8.01 -12.52
CA GLU A 135 3.39 -6.83 -13.35
C GLU A 135 3.55 -5.54 -12.53
N ILE A 136 2.78 -5.41 -11.44
CA ILE A 136 2.83 -4.25 -10.54
C ILE A 136 4.14 -4.23 -9.73
N ILE A 137 4.54 -5.37 -9.16
CA ILE A 137 5.67 -5.48 -8.22
C ILE A 137 7.00 -5.78 -8.93
N GLY A 138 6.97 -6.25 -10.18
CA GLY A 138 8.15 -6.66 -10.94
C GLY A 138 8.63 -8.08 -10.60
N LEU A 139 7.70 -9.01 -10.36
CA LEU A 139 7.98 -10.42 -10.09
C LEU A 139 7.32 -11.31 -11.14
N SER A 140 7.85 -12.52 -11.34
CA SER A 140 7.15 -13.53 -12.13
C SER A 140 5.90 -14.04 -11.39
N THR A 141 4.88 -14.46 -12.13
CA THR A 141 3.64 -15.05 -11.59
C THR A 141 3.92 -16.20 -10.62
N SER A 142 4.90 -17.07 -10.94
CA SER A 142 5.33 -18.16 -10.07
C SER A 142 5.94 -17.66 -8.75
N ASN A 143 6.74 -16.59 -8.80
CA ASN A 143 7.32 -15.97 -7.60
C ASN A 143 6.24 -15.32 -6.74
N VAL A 144 5.24 -14.68 -7.35
CA VAL A 144 4.06 -14.14 -6.64
C VAL A 144 3.33 -15.26 -5.90
N GLY A 145 2.99 -16.36 -6.58
CA GLY A 145 2.30 -17.49 -5.98
C GLY A 145 3.08 -18.09 -4.81
N THR A 146 4.39 -18.31 -5.00
CA THR A 146 5.28 -18.85 -3.95
C THR A 146 5.35 -17.92 -2.75
N LYS A 147 5.50 -16.61 -2.97
CA LYS A 147 5.52 -15.62 -1.88
C LYS A 147 4.18 -15.54 -1.16
N LEU A 148 3.07 -15.48 -1.89
CA LEU A 148 1.75 -15.36 -1.29
C LEU A 148 1.43 -16.59 -0.42
N SER A 149 1.78 -17.81 -0.86
CA SER A 149 1.65 -19.02 -0.04
C SER A 149 2.46 -18.93 1.26
N ARG A 150 3.72 -18.47 1.19
CA ARG A 150 4.56 -18.27 2.37
C ARG A 150 4.02 -17.19 3.31
N ILE A 151 3.48 -16.10 2.76
CA ILE A 151 2.87 -15.02 3.55
C ILE A 151 1.61 -15.53 4.25
N LYS A 152 0.73 -16.26 3.56
CA LYS A 152 -0.48 -16.88 4.15
C LYS A 152 -0.11 -17.81 5.30
N GLU A 153 0.89 -18.67 5.12
CA GLU A 153 1.36 -19.58 6.16
C GLU A 153 1.93 -18.81 7.37
N LYS A 154 2.74 -17.78 7.12
CA LYS A 154 3.28 -16.92 8.20
C LYS A 154 2.17 -16.22 8.99
N LEU A 155 1.19 -15.63 8.30
CA LEU A 155 0.06 -14.95 8.94
C LEU A 155 -0.77 -15.95 9.76
N LYS A 156 -1.06 -17.14 9.21
CA LYS A 156 -1.78 -18.20 9.91
C LYS A 156 -1.06 -18.59 11.20
N GLN A 157 0.24 -18.84 11.15
CA GLN A 157 1.03 -19.19 12.34
C GLN A 157 1.08 -18.07 13.39
N GLN A 158 1.16 -16.81 12.95
CA GLN A 158 1.17 -15.66 13.86
C GLN A 158 -0.17 -15.44 14.56
N ILE A 159 -1.28 -15.67 13.85
CA ILE A 159 -2.63 -15.53 14.39
C ILE A 159 -2.93 -16.70 15.33
N LEU A 160 -2.63 -17.94 14.95
CA LEU A 160 -2.84 -19.14 15.77
C LEU A 160 -2.00 -19.16 17.06
N LYS A 161 -0.85 -18.48 17.10
CA LYS A 161 -0.06 -18.35 18.34
C LYS A 161 -0.63 -17.36 19.36
N LYS A 162 -1.60 -16.53 18.95
CA LYS A 162 -2.18 -15.47 19.78
C LYS A 162 -3.57 -15.83 20.31
N PHE A 163 -4.11 -16.97 19.88
CA PHE A 163 -5.29 -17.66 20.41
C PHE A 163 -4.81 -18.92 21.13
#